data_AF-A0A6C0M321-F1
#
_entry.id   AF-A0A6C0M321-F1
#
_cell.length_a   1.000
_cell.length_b   1.000
_cell.length_c   1.000
_cell.angle_alpha   90.00
_cell.angle_beta   90.00
_cell.angle_gamma   90.00
#
_symmetry.space_group_name_H-M   'P 1'
#
loop_
_entity.id
_entity.type
_entity.pdbx_description
1 polymer ?
#
loop_
_entity_poly.entity_id
_entity_poly.type
_entity_poly.pdbx_seq_one_letter_code
_entity_poly.pdbx_strand_id
1 'polypeptide(L)'
;MNSQKTRARHMNHEPCDDSEQDPEFKTILSKNSNTNTNFRHSYQKRHNAFCNNCGKNGHLIHACRNPITSNGIIVFRDSEEGASYLMIRRKDTLGFVEFIRGKYPVYNRTYLQRIVDEMTVDEKRRLQTQTFSELWKNVWGDYLNSKYQNEETVSRDRFNALKNGIKLNGGDPESGGYLSLDTLIQNSSTQWTEPEWGFPKGRRNYQEKDMDCALREFAEETGYDAKKLIVMQNIVPYEEIFMGSNLKTYKHKYYVAYFPLSQHGCMKDHPVSPEFQKTEVSKMAWFTFEECMQHIRPYNLEKINILRNLNDAIKEYEIAC
;
A
#
# COMPACT_ATOMS: atom_id res chain seq x y z
N MET A 1 23.65 -45.26 57.33
CA MET A 1 22.53 -45.14 58.29
C MET A 1 21.31 -44.57 57.56
N ASN A 2 20.24 -45.38 57.47
CA ASN A 2 18.81 -45.14 57.13
C ASN A 2 18.48 -44.19 55.95
N SER A 3 17.94 -44.57 54.78
CA SER A 3 16.82 -45.45 54.36
C SER A 3 15.42 -45.06 54.87
N GLN A 4 14.57 -44.55 53.95
CA GLN A 4 13.13 -44.86 53.67
C GLN A 4 12.54 -43.70 52.81
N LYS A 5 12.15 -43.82 51.53
CA LYS A 5 11.01 -44.51 50.84
C LYS A 5 9.61 -44.17 51.37
N THR A 6 8.76 -43.59 50.49
CA THR A 6 7.30 -43.79 50.23
C THR A 6 6.61 -42.47 49.84
N ARG A 7 5.56 -42.35 49.01
CA ARG A 7 4.84 -43.21 48.03
C ARG A 7 3.84 -42.28 47.30
N ALA A 8 3.65 -42.49 46.00
CA ALA A 8 2.61 -41.83 45.21
C ALA A 8 1.20 -42.36 45.54
N ARG A 9 0.16 -41.52 45.37
CA ARG A 9 -1.24 -41.95 45.29
C ARG A 9 -1.95 -41.26 44.12
N HIS A 10 -2.54 -42.10 43.26
CA HIS A 10 -3.53 -41.80 42.24
C HIS A 10 -4.83 -41.23 42.83
N MET A 11 -5.54 -40.42 42.03
CA MET A 11 -7.00 -40.34 42.07
C MET A 11 -7.54 -40.32 40.63
N ASN A 12 -8.38 -41.31 40.33
CA ASN A 12 -9.30 -41.41 39.20
C ASN A 12 -10.73 -41.47 39.79
N HIS A 13 -11.69 -40.81 39.12
CA HIS A 13 -13.14 -41.11 38.96
C HIS A 13 -13.84 -39.79 38.59
N GLU A 14 -14.22 -39.57 37.33
CA GLU A 14 -15.48 -39.96 36.65
C GLU A 14 -16.72 -39.10 37.00
N PRO A 15 -17.66 -38.91 36.05
CA PRO A 15 -18.40 -37.67 35.85
C PRO A 15 -19.83 -37.69 36.41
N CYS A 16 -20.36 -36.51 36.75
CA CYS A 16 -21.78 -36.32 37.04
C CYS A 16 -22.59 -36.18 35.74
N ASP A 17 -23.45 -37.17 35.49
CA ASP A 17 -24.72 -37.03 34.78
C ASP A 17 -25.80 -36.74 35.83
N ASP A 18 -26.69 -35.79 35.57
CA ASP A 18 -28.03 -35.80 36.19
C ASP A 18 -29.06 -35.32 35.16
N SER A 19 -29.95 -36.25 34.86
CA SER A 19 -31.10 -36.18 34.00
C SER A 19 -32.34 -35.71 34.75
N GLU A 20 -33.18 -34.89 34.12
CA GLU A 20 -34.62 -34.89 34.37
C GLU A 20 -35.36 -35.18 33.04
N GLN A 21 -36.10 -36.30 33.04
CA GLN A 21 -37.13 -36.74 32.07
C GLN A 21 -38.46 -36.03 32.43
N ASP A 22 -39.57 -35.96 31.68
CA ASP A 22 -40.27 -36.76 30.63
C ASP A 22 -41.55 -35.93 30.24
N PRO A 23 -42.59 -36.37 29.47
CA PRO A 23 -42.77 -37.36 28.39
C PRO A 23 -43.57 -36.84 27.16
N GLU A 24 -43.88 -37.76 26.23
CA GLU A 24 -44.85 -37.74 25.11
C GLU A 24 -44.31 -37.17 23.78
N PHE A 25 -44.17 -37.91 22.67
CA PHE A 25 -44.95 -39.04 22.16
C PHE A 25 -44.09 -39.79 21.11
N LYS A 26 -43.77 -41.08 21.35
CA LYS A 26 -43.23 -42.01 20.34
C LYS A 26 -44.38 -42.83 19.77
N THR A 27 -44.75 -42.61 18.51
CA THR A 27 -45.34 -43.61 17.59
C THR A 27 -45.42 -42.91 16.21
N ILE A 28 -45.00 -43.38 15.04
CA ILE A 28 -44.93 -44.70 14.40
C ILE A 28 -43.88 -44.59 13.28
N LEU A 29 -42.87 -45.46 13.26
CA LEU A 29 -42.16 -45.82 12.03
C LEU A 29 -42.87 -47.04 11.43
N SER A 30 -43.67 -46.85 10.39
CA SER A 30 -43.72 -47.71 9.21
C SER A 30 -44.79 -47.23 8.23
N LYS A 31 -44.44 -47.33 6.94
CA LYS A 31 -45.28 -47.37 5.72
C LYS A 31 -45.25 -46.11 4.84
N ASN A 32 -45.03 -46.44 3.56
CA ASN A 32 -45.27 -45.69 2.32
C ASN A 32 -44.10 -44.80 1.84
N SER A 33 -43.24 -45.26 0.94
CA SER A 33 -43.43 -45.51 -0.51
C SER A 33 -43.55 -44.23 -1.36
N ASN A 34 -42.55 -44.04 -2.23
CA ASN A 34 -42.54 -43.26 -3.47
C ASN A 34 -42.98 -41.79 -3.41
N THR A 35 -41.99 -40.89 -3.41
CA THR A 35 -42.04 -39.68 -4.25
C THR A 35 -40.65 -39.36 -4.80
N ASN A 36 -40.54 -39.50 -6.12
CA ASN A 36 -39.40 -39.12 -6.93
C ASN A 36 -39.43 -37.58 -7.07
N THR A 37 -38.61 -36.84 -6.32
CA THR A 37 -38.47 -35.39 -6.51
C THR A 37 -37.08 -35.07 -7.02
N ASN A 38 -37.02 -34.85 -8.34
CA ASN A 38 -35.90 -34.27 -9.05
C ASN A 38 -35.45 -32.95 -8.40
N PHE A 39 -34.35 -32.98 -7.64
CA PHE A 39 -33.60 -31.77 -7.31
C PHE A 39 -32.91 -31.28 -8.59
N ARG A 40 -33.60 -30.43 -9.34
CA ARG A 40 -32.95 -29.56 -10.32
C ARG A 40 -32.06 -28.60 -9.53
N HIS A 41 -30.79 -28.93 -9.39
CA HIS A 41 -29.77 -27.92 -9.09
C HIS A 41 -29.85 -26.86 -10.19
N SER A 42 -30.47 -25.72 -9.89
CA SER A 42 -30.24 -24.53 -10.67
C SER A 42 -28.75 -24.21 -10.53
N TYR A 43 -27.96 -24.59 -11.53
CA TYR A 43 -26.63 -24.02 -11.73
C TYR A 43 -26.83 -22.52 -11.90
N GLN A 44 -26.78 -21.77 -10.79
CA GLN A 44 -26.62 -20.34 -10.84
C GLN A 44 -25.33 -20.11 -11.62
N LYS A 45 -25.45 -19.56 -12.84
CA LYS A 45 -24.32 -19.07 -13.62
C LYS A 45 -23.51 -18.16 -12.69
N ARG A 46 -22.37 -18.65 -12.21
CA ARG A 46 -21.39 -17.79 -11.53
C ARG A 46 -21.06 -16.71 -12.54
N HIS A 47 -21.53 -15.48 -12.31
CA HIS A 47 -21.09 -14.35 -13.10
C HIS A 47 -19.56 -14.36 -13.08
N ASN A 48 -18.93 -14.39 -14.25
CA ASN A 48 -17.48 -14.31 -14.42
C ASN A 48 -17.00 -12.91 -13.98
N ALA A 49 -17.01 -12.66 -12.67
CA ALA A 49 -16.60 -11.41 -12.08
C ALA A 49 -15.09 -11.23 -12.30
N PHE A 50 -14.72 -10.17 -13.01
CA PHE A 50 -13.33 -9.78 -13.23
C PHE A 50 -12.80 -9.01 -12.02
N CYS A 51 -11.61 -9.35 -11.55
CA CYS A 51 -10.95 -8.67 -10.44
C CYS A 51 -9.92 -7.65 -10.92
N ASN A 52 -10.21 -6.35 -10.74
CA ASN A 52 -9.28 -5.26 -11.08
C ASN A 52 -7.97 -5.28 -10.28
N ASN A 53 -7.87 -6.01 -9.16
CA ASN A 53 -6.61 -6.10 -8.41
C ASN A 53 -5.65 -7.15 -8.98
N CYS A 54 -6.12 -8.37 -9.27
CA CYS A 54 -5.23 -9.44 -9.73
C CYS A 54 -5.37 -9.81 -11.23
N GLY A 55 -6.32 -9.20 -11.93
CA GLY A 55 -6.57 -9.47 -13.35
C GLY A 55 -7.21 -10.83 -13.65
N LYS A 56 -7.65 -11.57 -12.62
CA LYS A 56 -8.26 -12.90 -12.75
C LYS A 56 -9.77 -12.84 -12.65
N ASN A 57 -10.44 -13.81 -13.28
CA ASN A 57 -11.88 -14.02 -13.17
C ASN A 57 -12.24 -14.87 -11.96
N GLY A 58 -13.49 -14.78 -11.51
CA GLY A 58 -14.08 -15.64 -10.49
C GLY A 58 -14.25 -15.00 -9.11
N HIS A 59 -13.86 -13.73 -8.93
CA HIS A 59 -14.09 -12.98 -7.70
C HIS A 59 -14.10 -11.47 -7.94
N LEU A 60 -14.76 -10.73 -7.05
CA LEU A 60 -14.72 -9.27 -7.03
C LEU A 60 -13.48 -8.77 -6.28
N ILE A 61 -13.09 -7.51 -6.52
CA ILE A 61 -11.88 -6.91 -5.94
C ILE A 61 -11.82 -7.00 -4.40
N HIS A 62 -12.96 -6.84 -3.71
CA HIS A 62 -13.02 -6.89 -2.24
C HIS A 62 -12.80 -8.29 -1.66
N ALA A 63 -12.93 -9.34 -2.47
CA ALA A 63 -12.66 -10.72 -2.10
C ALA A 63 -11.28 -11.21 -2.60
N CYS A 64 -10.48 -10.33 -3.19
CA CYS A 64 -9.16 -10.67 -3.71
C CYS A 64 -8.18 -10.94 -2.55
N ARG A 65 -7.52 -12.10 -2.60
CA ARG A 65 -6.49 -12.51 -1.62
C ARG A 65 -5.07 -12.18 -2.06
N ASN A 66 -4.88 -11.69 -3.29
CA ASN A 66 -3.58 -11.26 -3.77
C ASN A 66 -3.23 -9.88 -3.19
N PRO A 67 -1.94 -9.54 -3.05
CA PRO A 67 -1.50 -8.20 -2.68
C PRO A 67 -2.15 -7.12 -3.54
N ILE A 68 -2.37 -5.94 -2.97
CA ILE A 68 -2.84 -4.78 -3.71
C ILE A 68 -1.75 -4.41 -4.71
N THR A 69 -2.02 -4.61 -5.99
CA THR A 69 -0.99 -4.56 -7.04
C THR A 69 -1.06 -3.24 -7.81
N SER A 70 0.09 -2.58 -7.92
CA SER A 70 0.33 -1.53 -8.91
C SER A 70 1.34 -2.03 -9.95
N ASN A 71 1.16 -1.65 -11.20
CA ASN A 71 2.11 -1.89 -12.28
C ASN A 71 2.81 -0.59 -12.63
N GLY A 72 4.11 -0.65 -12.84
CA GLY A 72 4.94 0.49 -13.15
C GLY A 72 6.10 0.11 -14.05
N ILE A 73 6.95 1.08 -14.35
CA ILE A 73 8.12 0.87 -15.20
C ILE A 73 9.32 1.62 -14.63
N ILE A 74 10.46 0.92 -14.55
CA ILE A 74 11.75 1.53 -14.27
C ILE A 74 12.37 1.85 -15.62
N VAL A 75 12.51 3.14 -15.88
CA VAL A 75 13.11 3.64 -17.12
C VAL A 75 14.54 4.07 -16.86
N PHE A 76 15.47 3.58 -17.68
CA PHE A 76 16.86 4.00 -17.65
C PHE A 76 17.31 4.56 -19.01
N ARG A 77 18.40 5.31 -19.01
CA ARG A 77 19.09 5.83 -20.20
C ARG A 77 20.59 5.91 -19.94
N ASP A 78 21.38 6.02 -21.00
CA ASP A 78 22.81 6.27 -20.87
C ASP A 78 23.09 7.65 -20.29
N SER A 79 24.19 7.76 -19.55
CA SER A 79 24.75 9.00 -19.01
C SER A 79 26.27 8.88 -18.93
N GLU A 80 26.97 9.97 -18.63
CA GLU A 80 28.44 9.96 -18.54
C GLU A 80 28.97 9.01 -17.44
N GLU A 81 28.16 8.71 -16.43
CA GLU A 81 28.49 7.84 -15.29
C GLU A 81 27.85 6.45 -15.40
N GLY A 82 27.36 6.07 -16.59
CA GLY A 82 26.62 4.84 -16.86
C GLY A 82 25.10 5.06 -16.84
N ALA A 83 24.32 4.07 -16.42
CA ALA A 83 22.86 4.18 -16.44
C ALA A 83 22.33 5.24 -15.45
N SER A 84 21.44 6.11 -15.94
CA SER A 84 20.62 7.00 -15.12
C SER A 84 19.15 6.59 -15.19
N TYR A 85 18.40 6.79 -14.10
CA TYR A 85 17.04 6.32 -13.91
C TYR A 85 16.08 7.49 -13.71
N LEU A 86 14.90 7.42 -14.35
CA LEU A 86 13.86 8.42 -14.13
C LEU A 86 13.10 8.10 -12.84
N MET A 87 13.17 9.03 -11.88
CA MET A 87 12.38 8.96 -10.64
C MET A 87 11.36 10.10 -10.58
N ILE A 88 10.24 9.83 -9.91
CA ILE A 88 9.23 10.82 -9.55
C ILE A 88 9.20 11.02 -8.04
N ARG A 89 8.93 12.25 -7.62
CA ARG A 89 8.67 12.62 -6.23
C ARG A 89 7.19 12.79 -6.02
N ARG A 90 6.65 12.13 -5.00
CA ARG A 90 5.25 12.32 -4.60
C ARG A 90 4.97 13.78 -4.27
N LYS A 91 3.73 14.22 -4.48
CA LYS A 91 3.27 15.54 -4.02
C LYS A 91 3.23 15.64 -2.50
N ASP A 92 2.63 14.62 -1.87
CA ASP A 92 2.52 14.48 -0.42
C ASP A 92 2.92 13.05 -0.01
N THR A 93 3.49 12.91 1.19
CA THR A 93 3.93 11.62 1.73
C THR A 93 2.76 10.66 1.94
N LEU A 94 3.05 9.36 1.95
CA LEU A 94 2.03 8.34 2.25
C LEU A 94 1.42 8.58 3.63
N GLY A 95 2.26 8.82 4.64
CA GLY A 95 1.84 9.19 5.98
C GLY A 95 0.91 10.40 6.01
N PHE A 96 1.27 11.52 5.35
CA PHE A 96 0.44 12.72 5.36
C PHE A 96 -0.94 12.48 4.72
N VAL A 97 -0.97 11.86 3.54
CA VAL A 97 -2.24 11.55 2.86
C VAL A 97 -3.11 10.61 3.69
N GLU A 98 -2.53 9.58 4.30
CA GLU A 98 -3.27 8.66 5.17
C GLU A 98 -3.82 9.36 6.42
N PHE A 99 -3.03 10.27 6.99
CA PHE A 99 -3.42 11.07 8.16
C PHE A 99 -4.59 12.03 7.86
N ILE A 100 -4.55 12.73 6.72
CA ILE A 100 -5.64 13.63 6.33
C ILE A 100 -6.92 12.85 6.01
N ARG A 101 -6.81 11.64 5.47
CA ARG A 101 -7.94 10.76 5.17
C ARG A 101 -8.57 10.08 6.38
N GLY A 102 -8.00 10.28 7.57
CA GLY A 102 -8.51 9.64 8.78
C GLY A 102 -8.39 8.12 8.76
N LYS A 103 -7.59 7.48 7.89
CA LYS A 103 -7.60 6.02 7.66
C LYS A 103 -6.77 5.20 8.66
N TYR A 104 -6.81 5.59 9.92
CA TYR A 104 -6.05 4.99 11.02
C TYR A 104 -6.94 4.69 12.23
N PRO A 105 -6.57 3.70 13.05
CA PRO A 105 -7.15 3.52 14.38
C PRO A 105 -6.72 4.67 15.32
N VAL A 106 -7.66 5.58 15.66
CA VAL A 106 -7.36 6.83 16.38
C VAL A 106 -6.73 6.63 17.77
N TYR A 107 -6.96 5.48 18.41
CA TYR A 107 -6.41 5.15 19.73
C TYR A 107 -5.08 4.38 19.68
N ASN A 108 -4.57 4.06 18.48
CA ASN A 108 -3.34 3.30 18.33
C ASN A 108 -2.14 4.24 18.17
N ARG A 109 -1.48 4.55 19.30
CA ARG A 109 -0.30 5.43 19.34
C ARG A 109 0.80 4.97 18.39
N THR A 110 1.16 3.69 18.41
CA THR A 110 2.25 3.14 17.58
C THR A 110 1.95 3.27 16.08
N TYR A 111 0.70 3.05 15.68
CA TYR A 111 0.28 3.24 14.29
C TYR A 111 0.39 4.70 13.86
N LEU A 112 -0.15 5.60 14.68
CA LEU A 112 -0.12 7.04 14.42
C LEU A 112 1.31 7.59 14.39
N GLN A 113 2.18 7.13 15.28
CA GLN A 113 3.58 7.54 15.31
C GLN A 113 4.29 7.16 14.02
N ARG A 114 4.11 5.92 13.53
CA ARG A 114 4.70 5.48 12.26
C ARG A 114 4.26 6.35 11.08
N ILE A 115 2.97 6.71 11.02
CA ILE A 115 2.46 7.62 9.99
C ILE A 115 3.11 9.00 10.07
N VAL A 116 3.25 9.57 11.27
CA VAL A 116 3.91 10.87 11.46
C VAL A 116 5.40 10.81 11.13
N ASP A 117 6.06 9.68 11.40
CA ASP A 117 7.48 9.49 11.11
C ASP A 117 7.78 9.42 9.59
N GLU A 118 6.80 9.08 8.76
CA GLU A 118 6.93 9.13 7.29
C GLU A 118 6.88 10.57 6.74
N MET A 119 6.26 11.50 7.46
CA MET A 119 5.98 12.86 6.99
C MET A 119 7.23 13.74 6.92
N THR A 120 7.19 14.68 5.99
CA THR A 120 8.15 15.79 5.94
C THR A 120 7.97 16.77 7.09
N VAL A 121 9.02 17.54 7.37
CA VAL A 121 8.98 18.63 8.35
C VAL A 121 7.90 19.65 7.97
N ASP A 122 7.75 19.96 6.68
CA ASP A 122 6.70 20.86 6.22
C ASP A 122 5.30 20.30 6.44
N GLU A 123 5.08 19.02 6.15
CA GLU A 123 3.79 18.36 6.41
C GLU A 123 3.42 18.38 7.89
N LYS A 124 4.37 18.05 8.78
CA LYS A 124 4.19 18.14 10.24
C LYS A 124 3.80 19.56 10.66
N ARG A 125 4.51 20.57 10.16
CA ARG A 125 4.20 21.98 10.40
C ARG A 125 2.80 22.34 9.90
N ARG A 126 2.42 21.92 8.69
CA ARG A 126 1.09 22.16 8.12
C ARG A 126 -0.02 21.56 9.00
N LEU A 127 0.15 20.35 9.54
CA LEU A 127 -0.83 19.74 10.46
C LEU A 127 -1.06 20.58 11.72
N GLN A 128 0.00 21.21 12.24
CA GLN A 128 -0.09 22.08 13.41
C GLN A 128 -0.77 23.42 13.07
N THR A 129 -0.34 24.06 11.98
CA THR A 129 -0.71 25.45 11.68
C THR A 129 -1.99 25.62 10.87
N GLN A 130 -2.39 24.64 10.07
CA GLN A 130 -3.56 24.74 9.18
C GLN A 130 -4.82 24.12 9.80
N THR A 131 -5.97 24.54 9.30
CA THR A 131 -7.27 23.92 9.58
C THR A 131 -7.46 22.64 8.76
N PHE A 132 -8.33 21.75 9.22
CA PHE A 132 -8.66 20.54 8.47
C PHE A 132 -9.17 20.86 7.05
N SER A 133 -10.01 21.89 6.90
CA SER A 133 -10.59 22.27 5.61
C SER A 133 -9.52 22.69 4.60
N GLU A 134 -8.51 23.44 5.04
CA GLU A 134 -7.37 23.83 4.19
C GLU A 134 -6.55 22.61 3.77
N LEU A 135 -6.22 21.75 4.73
CA LEU A 135 -5.45 20.52 4.48
C LEU A 135 -6.18 19.58 3.51
N TRP A 136 -7.48 19.36 3.74
CA TRP A 136 -8.33 18.52 2.89
C TRP A 136 -8.40 19.05 1.46
N LYS A 137 -8.62 20.36 1.30
CA LYS A 137 -8.62 21.03 -0.01
C LYS A 137 -7.26 20.90 -0.71
N ASN A 138 -6.16 20.98 0.02
CA ASN A 138 -4.82 20.87 -0.58
C ASN A 138 -4.52 19.46 -1.11
N VAL A 139 -5.01 18.41 -0.45
CA VAL A 139 -4.82 17.01 -0.89
C VAL A 139 -5.66 16.72 -2.14
N TRP A 140 -6.92 17.16 -2.19
CA TRP A 140 -7.86 16.78 -3.26
C TRP A 140 -8.08 17.84 -4.35
N GLY A 141 -7.66 19.09 -4.13
CA GLY A 141 -7.93 20.23 -5.01
C GLY A 141 -9.38 20.71 -4.96
N ASP A 142 -9.77 21.53 -5.94
CA ASP A 142 -11.14 22.07 -6.05
C ASP A 142 -12.18 21.03 -6.52
N TYR A 143 -11.75 19.85 -6.97
CA TYR A 143 -12.63 18.75 -7.40
C TYR A 143 -13.11 17.90 -6.21
N LEU A 144 -13.85 18.53 -5.30
CA LEU A 144 -14.59 17.82 -4.25
C LEU A 144 -15.87 17.21 -4.84
N ASN A 145 -15.73 16.10 -5.58
CA ASN A 145 -16.90 15.32 -5.98
C ASN A 145 -17.62 14.78 -4.73
N SER A 146 -18.96 14.69 -4.78
CA SER A 146 -19.83 14.15 -3.71
C SER A 146 -19.41 12.78 -3.16
N LYS A 147 -18.56 12.05 -3.90
CA LYS A 147 -17.96 10.76 -3.55
C LYS A 147 -17.22 10.74 -2.20
N TYR A 148 -16.67 11.86 -1.75
CA TYR A 148 -15.84 11.91 -0.53
C TYR A 148 -16.49 12.61 0.67
N GLN A 149 -17.72 13.13 0.57
CA GLN A 149 -18.36 13.89 1.66
C GLN A 149 -18.47 13.10 2.98
N ASN A 150 -18.80 11.81 2.88
CA ASN A 150 -18.85 10.93 4.05
C ASN A 150 -17.45 10.63 4.60
N GLU A 151 -16.43 10.48 3.74
CA GLU A 151 -15.03 10.29 4.16
C GLU A 151 -14.51 11.55 4.85
N GLU A 152 -14.85 12.73 4.33
CA GLU A 152 -14.42 14.04 4.84
C GLU A 152 -14.89 14.27 6.28
N THR A 153 -16.18 14.02 6.56
CA THR A 153 -16.75 14.22 7.90
C THR A 153 -16.04 13.36 8.94
N VAL A 154 -15.90 12.06 8.66
CA VAL A 154 -15.21 11.12 9.58
C VAL A 154 -13.74 11.48 9.73
N SER A 155 -13.08 11.93 8.66
CA SER A 155 -11.68 12.36 8.67
C SER A 155 -11.49 13.60 9.54
N ARG A 156 -12.39 14.58 9.43
CA ARG A 156 -12.39 15.81 10.23
C ARG A 156 -12.53 15.51 11.70
N ASP A 157 -13.46 14.64 12.07
CA ASP A 157 -13.71 14.30 13.48
C ASP A 157 -12.49 13.61 14.10
N ARG A 158 -11.84 12.69 13.36
CA ARG A 158 -10.59 12.03 13.78
C ARG A 158 -9.44 13.01 13.92
N PHE A 159 -9.27 13.90 12.94
CA PHE A 159 -8.26 14.95 12.99
C PHE A 159 -8.44 15.85 14.21
N ASN A 160 -9.66 16.35 14.43
CA ASN A 160 -9.98 17.22 15.56
C ASN A 160 -9.82 16.51 16.91
N ALA A 161 -10.16 15.23 17.00
CA ALA A 161 -9.91 14.43 18.20
C ALA A 161 -8.42 14.39 18.55
N LEU A 162 -7.54 14.13 17.58
CA LEU A 162 -6.10 14.15 17.80
C LEU A 162 -5.55 15.56 18.04
N LYS A 163 -6.11 16.58 17.40
CA LYS A 163 -5.70 17.99 17.62
C LYS A 163 -6.05 18.48 19.03
N ASN A 164 -7.22 18.09 19.55
CA ASN A 164 -7.65 18.41 20.91
C ASN A 164 -7.01 17.50 21.97
N GLY A 165 -6.53 16.33 21.56
CA GLY A 165 -6.01 15.29 22.44
C GLY A 165 -7.09 14.31 22.92
N ILE A 166 -6.72 13.03 22.98
CA ILE A 166 -7.57 11.94 23.47
C ILE A 166 -6.94 11.27 24.68
N LYS A 167 -7.78 10.83 25.62
CA LYS A 167 -7.36 9.98 26.74
C LYS A 167 -7.23 8.52 26.30
N LEU A 168 -6.14 7.88 26.66
CA LEU A 168 -5.90 6.45 26.47
C LEU A 168 -6.14 5.73 27.80
N ASN A 169 -6.82 4.58 27.74
CA ASN A 169 -7.01 3.71 28.89
C ASN A 169 -5.70 2.97 29.22
N GLY A 170 -5.28 2.96 30.49
CA GLY A 170 -4.05 2.27 30.92
C GLY A 170 -2.78 3.08 30.69
N GLY A 171 -2.85 4.41 30.88
CA GLY A 171 -1.85 5.40 30.51
C GLY A 171 -0.39 5.00 30.77
N ASP A 172 0.44 5.28 29.76
CA ASP A 172 1.88 5.41 29.94
C ASP A 172 2.14 6.57 30.94
N PRO A 173 2.89 6.35 32.03
CA PRO A 173 3.17 7.35 33.05
C PRO A 173 3.82 8.63 32.51
N GLU A 174 4.59 8.54 31.42
CA GLU A 174 5.31 9.70 30.85
C GLU A 174 4.40 10.62 30.04
N SER A 175 3.36 10.09 29.38
CA SER A 175 2.41 10.88 28.59
C SER A 175 1.12 11.23 29.34
N GLY A 176 1.01 10.88 30.63
CA GLY A 176 -0.18 11.12 31.44
C GLY A 176 -1.45 10.44 30.91
N GLY A 177 -1.29 9.42 30.07
CA GLY A 177 -2.38 8.77 29.34
C GLY A 177 -3.06 9.65 28.29
N TYR A 178 -2.39 10.69 27.77
CA TYR A 178 -2.91 11.51 26.67
C TYR A 178 -2.16 11.28 25.36
N LEU A 179 -2.90 11.33 24.26
CA LEU A 179 -2.39 11.27 22.91
C LEU A 179 -2.93 12.45 22.10
N SER A 180 -2.04 13.30 21.62
CA SER A 180 -2.38 14.41 20.72
C SER A 180 -1.46 14.44 19.50
N LEU A 181 -1.89 15.18 18.48
CA LEU A 181 -1.08 15.46 17.30
C LEU A 181 0.26 16.10 17.66
N ASP A 182 0.28 17.06 18.59
CA ASP A 182 1.52 17.70 19.02
C ASP A 182 2.47 16.71 19.70
N THR A 183 1.96 15.81 20.54
CA THR A 183 2.81 14.77 21.16
C THR A 183 3.37 13.80 20.12
N LEU A 184 2.62 13.46 19.07
CA LEU A 184 3.11 12.60 17.99
C LEU A 184 4.23 13.27 17.19
N ILE A 185 4.06 14.56 16.88
CA ILE A 185 5.05 15.35 16.14
C ILE A 185 6.32 15.55 16.98
N GLN A 186 6.19 15.89 18.26
CA GLN A 186 7.32 16.06 19.18
C GLN A 186 8.13 14.78 19.39
N ASN A 187 7.46 13.62 19.41
CA ASN A 187 8.13 12.32 19.55
C ASN A 187 8.76 11.80 18.25
N SER A 188 8.48 12.45 17.12
CA SER A 188 9.00 12.02 15.83
C SER A 188 10.46 12.42 15.67
N SER A 189 11.35 11.46 15.43
CA SER A 189 12.78 11.70 15.21
C SER A 189 13.13 12.01 13.75
N THR A 190 12.17 11.90 12.83
CA THR A 190 12.42 12.02 11.39
C THR A 190 12.38 13.47 10.91
N GLN A 191 13.31 13.82 10.02
CA GLN A 191 13.50 15.18 9.50
C GLN A 191 13.51 15.19 7.97
N TRP A 192 12.52 14.55 7.35
CA TRP A 192 12.43 14.50 5.89
C TRP A 192 12.14 15.90 5.33
N THR A 193 12.99 16.37 4.42
CA THR A 193 12.82 17.66 3.73
C THR A 193 11.93 17.54 2.50
N GLU A 194 11.80 16.33 1.95
CA GLU A 194 11.07 16.03 0.73
C GLU A 194 10.24 14.76 0.87
N PRO A 195 9.07 14.64 0.18
CA PRO A 195 8.33 13.39 0.08
C PRO A 195 9.13 12.28 -0.59
N GLU A 196 8.57 11.06 -0.59
CA GLU A 196 9.27 9.90 -1.12
C GLU A 196 9.46 9.99 -2.64
N TRP A 197 10.69 9.66 -3.05
CA TRP A 197 11.03 9.40 -4.44
C TRP A 197 10.82 7.92 -4.78
N GLY A 198 10.38 7.65 -6.00
CA GLY A 198 10.18 6.30 -6.51
C GLY A 198 10.01 6.27 -8.01
N PHE A 199 9.55 5.12 -8.53
CA PHE A 199 9.32 4.93 -9.96
C PHE A 199 7.83 5.05 -10.30
N PRO A 200 7.50 5.53 -11.53
CA PRO A 200 6.12 5.67 -11.95
C PRO A 200 5.34 4.37 -11.91
N LYS A 201 4.13 4.40 -11.35
CA LYS A 201 3.26 3.21 -11.20
C LYS A 201 1.83 3.59 -10.80
N GLY A 202 0.90 2.72 -11.14
CA GLY A 202 -0.44 2.79 -10.57
C GLY A 202 -1.25 1.53 -10.79
N ARG A 203 -2.55 1.62 -10.53
CA ARG A 203 -3.44 0.46 -10.47
C ARG A 203 -4.11 0.24 -11.81
N ARG A 204 -4.41 -1.02 -12.10
CA ARG A 204 -5.16 -1.37 -13.32
C ARG A 204 -6.52 -0.69 -13.36
N ASN A 205 -6.83 -0.15 -14.53
CA ASN A 205 -8.18 0.12 -14.97
C ASN A 205 -8.93 -1.20 -15.25
N TYR A 206 -10.25 -1.11 -15.40
CA TYR A 206 -11.08 -2.28 -15.65
C TYR A 206 -10.62 -3.01 -16.92
N GLN A 207 -10.32 -4.30 -16.78
CA GLN A 207 -9.83 -5.18 -17.86
C GLN A 207 -8.51 -4.76 -18.53
N GLU A 208 -7.74 -3.87 -17.92
CA GLU A 208 -6.42 -3.47 -18.39
C GLU A 208 -5.37 -4.57 -18.17
N LYS A 209 -4.42 -4.74 -19.09
CA LYS A 209 -3.27 -5.66 -18.91
C LYS A 209 -2.19 -4.99 -18.06
N ASP A 210 -1.34 -5.80 -17.41
CA ASP A 210 -0.28 -5.28 -16.54
C ASP A 210 0.69 -4.32 -17.27
N MET A 211 1.13 -4.67 -18.48
CA MET A 211 2.04 -3.83 -19.28
C MET A 211 1.37 -2.53 -19.75
N ASP A 212 0.12 -2.63 -20.25
CA ASP A 212 -0.63 -1.47 -20.72
C ASP A 212 -0.86 -0.47 -19.57
N CYS A 213 -1.17 -0.99 -18.38
CA CYS A 213 -1.23 -0.21 -17.14
C CYS A 213 0.09 0.48 -16.83
N ALA A 214 1.22 -0.23 -16.87
CA ALA A 214 2.53 0.36 -16.57
C ALA A 214 2.90 1.50 -17.54
N LEU A 215 2.62 1.33 -18.84
CA LEU A 215 2.89 2.35 -19.86
C LEU A 215 1.97 3.58 -19.72
N ARG A 216 0.69 3.36 -19.40
CA ARG A 216 -0.27 4.45 -19.14
C ARG A 216 0.15 5.26 -17.92
N GLU A 217 0.43 4.59 -16.80
CA GLU A 217 0.83 5.24 -15.54
C GLU A 217 2.15 6.01 -15.70
N PHE A 218 3.10 5.46 -16.46
CA PHE A 218 4.30 6.19 -16.85
C PHE A 218 3.98 7.49 -17.60
N ALA A 219 3.12 7.41 -18.61
CA ALA A 219 2.73 8.59 -19.39
C ALA A 219 1.97 9.62 -18.54
N GLU A 220 1.08 9.18 -17.64
CA GLU A 220 0.32 10.06 -16.74
C GLU A 220 1.23 10.77 -15.71
N GLU A 221 2.05 10.01 -14.99
CA GLU A 221 2.88 10.55 -13.90
C GLU A 221 4.12 11.31 -14.40
N THR A 222 4.58 11.06 -15.63
CA THR A 222 5.79 11.72 -16.17
C THR A 222 5.53 12.66 -17.34
N GLY A 223 4.41 12.49 -18.05
CA GLY A 223 4.10 13.20 -19.30
C GLY A 223 4.98 12.80 -20.49
N TYR A 224 5.92 11.85 -20.35
CA TYR A 224 6.67 11.32 -21.48
C TYR A 224 5.81 10.40 -22.35
N ASP A 225 6.05 10.44 -23.67
CA ASP A 225 5.42 9.51 -24.59
C ASP A 225 5.98 8.09 -24.40
N ALA A 226 5.17 7.22 -23.80
CA ALA A 226 5.53 5.82 -23.55
C ALA A 226 5.89 5.04 -24.83
N LYS A 227 5.46 5.48 -26.02
CA LYS A 227 5.81 4.83 -27.30
C LYS A 227 7.28 5.01 -27.68
N LYS A 228 7.98 5.96 -27.06
CA LYS A 228 9.42 6.18 -27.27
C LYS A 228 10.29 5.25 -26.43
N LEU A 229 9.69 4.51 -25.50
CA LEU A 229 10.39 3.55 -24.67
C LEU A 229 10.66 2.25 -25.42
N ILE A 230 11.86 1.71 -25.25
CA ILE A 230 12.19 0.35 -25.67
C ILE A 230 12.03 -0.57 -24.47
N VAL A 231 10.92 -1.30 -24.42
CA VAL A 231 10.63 -2.22 -23.30
C VAL A 231 11.47 -3.49 -23.41
N MET A 232 12.18 -3.82 -22.33
CA MET A 232 13.09 -4.97 -22.26
C MET A 232 12.30 -6.27 -22.07
N GLN A 233 12.01 -6.98 -23.18
CA GLN A 233 11.17 -8.19 -23.14
C GLN A 233 11.87 -9.41 -22.51
N ASN A 234 13.20 -9.42 -22.49
CA ASN A 234 14.03 -10.48 -21.92
C ASN A 234 14.28 -10.30 -20.41
N ILE A 235 13.77 -9.24 -19.79
CA ILE A 235 13.86 -9.03 -18.35
C ILE A 235 12.51 -9.34 -17.72
N VAL A 236 12.50 -10.32 -16.81
CA VAL A 236 11.30 -10.61 -16.01
C VAL A 236 11.02 -9.40 -15.12
N PRO A 237 9.76 -8.93 -15.00
CA PRO A 237 9.43 -7.78 -14.17
C PRO A 237 9.85 -7.98 -12.71
N TYR A 238 10.46 -6.95 -12.14
CA TYR A 238 10.83 -6.93 -10.72
C TYR A 238 9.58 -6.74 -9.85
N GLU A 239 9.51 -7.41 -8.70
CA GLU A 239 8.38 -7.30 -7.78
C GLU A 239 8.83 -6.80 -6.41
N GLU A 240 8.32 -5.62 -6.01
CA GLU A 240 8.44 -5.08 -4.66
C GLU A 240 7.21 -5.53 -3.86
N ILE A 241 7.36 -6.44 -2.88
CA ILE A 241 6.25 -6.92 -2.04
C ILE A 241 6.52 -6.51 -0.60
N PHE A 242 5.60 -5.75 -0.01
CA PHE A 242 5.76 -5.21 1.34
C PHE A 242 4.41 -5.08 2.06
N MET A 243 4.46 -4.94 3.38
CA MET A 243 3.29 -4.63 4.20
C MET A 243 3.22 -3.13 4.42
N GLY A 244 2.14 -2.48 4.01
CA GLY A 244 1.94 -1.06 4.28
C GLY A 244 1.57 -0.79 5.74
N SER A 245 1.62 0.48 6.13
CA SER A 245 1.15 1.01 7.43
C SER A 245 -0.17 0.37 7.87
N ASN A 246 -1.13 0.27 6.94
CA ASN A 246 -2.48 -0.29 7.14
C ASN A 246 -2.59 -1.81 7.18
N LEU A 247 -1.47 -2.52 7.38
CA LEU A 247 -1.38 -3.98 7.51
C LEU A 247 -1.86 -4.75 6.27
N LYS A 248 -2.02 -4.06 5.13
CA LYS A 248 -2.30 -4.70 3.86
C LYS A 248 -0.99 -5.00 3.14
N THR A 249 -0.97 -6.11 2.42
CA THR A 249 0.14 -6.44 1.54
C THR A 249 -0.02 -5.69 0.22
N TYR A 250 1.04 -5.01 -0.20
CA TYR A 250 1.15 -4.32 -1.47
C TYR A 250 2.16 -5.04 -2.35
N LYS A 251 1.96 -4.93 -3.66
CA LYS A 251 2.91 -5.36 -4.66
C LYS A 251 3.09 -4.26 -5.70
N HIS A 252 4.32 -3.82 -5.95
CA HIS A 252 4.64 -3.05 -7.14
C HIS A 252 5.38 -3.96 -8.12
N LYS A 253 4.83 -4.09 -9.32
CA LYS A 253 5.43 -4.86 -10.41
C LYS A 253 6.03 -3.89 -11.42
N TYR A 254 7.35 -3.94 -11.57
CA TYR A 254 8.12 -3.03 -12.41
C TYR A 254 8.63 -3.73 -13.65
N TYR A 255 8.14 -3.28 -14.80
CA TYR A 255 8.76 -3.55 -16.09
C TYR A 255 10.02 -2.69 -16.24
N VAL A 256 10.91 -3.05 -17.15
CA VAL A 256 12.13 -2.30 -17.43
C VAL A 256 12.07 -1.78 -18.87
N ALA A 257 12.44 -0.52 -19.06
CA ALA A 257 12.57 0.06 -20.39
C ALA A 257 13.78 0.98 -20.50
N TYR A 258 14.34 1.01 -21.70
CA TYR A 258 15.37 1.95 -22.11
C TYR A 258 14.73 3.16 -22.79
N PHE A 259 15.22 4.35 -22.45
CA PHE A 259 14.85 5.61 -23.08
C PHE A 259 15.97 6.02 -24.04
N PRO A 260 15.81 5.84 -25.37
CA PRO A 260 16.83 6.22 -26.34
C PRO A 260 17.01 7.72 -26.36
N LEU A 261 18.23 8.18 -26.11
CA LEU A 261 18.62 9.55 -26.42
C LEU A 261 18.70 9.68 -27.95
N SER A 262 18.03 10.68 -28.52
CA SER A 262 18.07 10.89 -29.97
C SER A 262 19.51 11.17 -30.41
N GLN A 263 20.01 10.38 -31.39
CA GLN A 263 21.38 10.48 -31.91
C GLN A 263 21.70 11.80 -32.63
N HIS A 264 20.69 12.64 -32.87
CA HIS A 264 20.90 13.99 -33.36
C HIS A 264 21.02 14.97 -32.19
N GLY A 265 22.28 15.24 -31.85
CA GLY A 265 22.79 16.51 -31.34
C GLY A 265 21.88 17.28 -30.38
N CYS A 266 22.37 17.45 -29.15
CA CYS A 266 22.08 18.61 -28.32
C CYS A 266 20.59 19.02 -28.29
N MET A 267 19.81 18.47 -27.35
CA MET A 267 18.74 19.28 -26.74
C MET A 267 19.40 20.35 -25.86
N LYS A 268 20.10 21.29 -26.49
CA LYS A 268 20.09 22.67 -26.02
C LYS A 268 18.74 23.21 -26.50
N ASP A 269 18.02 23.79 -25.55
CA ASP A 269 16.77 24.55 -25.70
C ASP A 269 15.50 23.81 -25.30
N HIS A 270 15.23 24.02 -24.00
CA HIS A 270 14.04 23.77 -23.21
C HIS A 270 13.71 22.32 -22.86
N PRO A 271 14.09 21.85 -21.65
CA PRO A 271 13.24 20.89 -20.99
C PRO A 271 12.03 21.70 -20.53
N VAL A 272 11.04 21.91 -21.40
CA VAL A 272 9.69 21.93 -20.85
C VAL A 272 9.55 20.54 -20.29
N SER A 273 9.77 20.41 -18.97
CA SER A 273 9.44 19.19 -18.26
C SER A 273 8.04 18.82 -18.74
N PRO A 274 7.85 17.62 -19.31
CA PRO A 274 6.55 17.25 -19.84
C PRO A 274 5.48 17.48 -18.77
N GLU A 275 4.27 17.83 -19.19
CA GLU A 275 3.19 18.11 -18.24
C GLU A 275 2.82 16.81 -17.51
N PHE A 276 3.37 16.65 -16.31
CA PHE A 276 3.09 15.52 -15.43
C PHE A 276 1.82 15.76 -14.62
N GLN A 277 1.26 14.67 -14.08
CA GLN A 277 0.14 14.70 -13.16
C GLN A 277 0.48 15.41 -11.83
N LYS A 278 0.39 16.75 -11.83
CA LYS A 278 0.70 17.62 -10.67
C LYS A 278 -0.14 17.34 -9.42
N THR A 279 -1.24 16.60 -9.54
CA THR A 279 -2.05 16.17 -8.40
C THR A 279 -1.39 15.07 -7.58
N GLU A 280 -0.48 14.29 -8.16
CA GLU A 280 0.17 13.14 -7.52
C GLU A 280 1.70 13.26 -7.44
N VAL A 281 2.29 13.92 -8.44
CA VAL A 281 3.74 14.13 -8.57
C VAL A 281 4.07 15.60 -8.33
N SER A 282 5.12 15.89 -7.56
CA SER A 282 5.64 17.26 -7.37
C SER A 282 6.90 17.55 -8.17
N LYS A 283 7.68 16.52 -8.50
CA LYS A 283 8.96 16.67 -9.21
C LYS A 283 9.30 15.36 -9.92
N MET A 284 10.12 15.47 -10.96
CA MET A 284 10.77 14.33 -11.61
C MET A 284 12.24 14.68 -11.85
N ALA A 285 13.10 13.68 -11.89
CA ALA A 285 14.50 13.86 -12.21
C ALA A 285 15.10 12.55 -12.73
N TRP A 286 16.11 12.69 -13.59
CA TRP A 286 17.00 11.60 -13.92
C TRP A 286 18.13 11.61 -12.90
N PHE A 287 18.38 10.45 -12.29
CA PHE A 287 19.40 10.27 -11.27
C PHE A 287 20.35 9.14 -11.66
N THR A 288 21.62 9.27 -11.34
CA THR A 288 22.55 8.13 -11.37
C THR A 288 22.13 7.09 -10.34
N PHE A 289 22.69 5.88 -10.45
CA PHE A 289 22.43 4.83 -9.45
C PHE A 289 22.70 5.31 -8.02
N GLU A 290 23.81 6.00 -7.78
CA GLU A 290 24.20 6.50 -6.45
C GLU A 290 23.22 7.57 -5.95
N GLU A 291 22.81 8.50 -6.81
CA GLU A 291 21.81 9.51 -6.48
C GLU A 291 20.45 8.86 -6.14
N CYS A 292 20.02 7.85 -6.90
CA CYS A 292 18.82 7.09 -6.57
C CYS A 292 18.92 6.45 -5.17
N MET A 293 20.06 5.86 -4.80
CA MET A 293 20.27 5.27 -3.48
C MET A 293 20.17 6.28 -2.34
N GLN A 294 20.54 7.55 -2.59
CA GLN A 294 20.40 8.64 -1.62
C GLN A 294 18.96 9.14 -1.51
N HIS A 295 18.19 9.13 -2.61
CA HIS A 295 16.81 9.62 -2.65
C HIS A 295 15.78 8.59 -2.16
N ILE A 296 16.01 7.30 -2.35
CA ILE A 296 15.11 6.25 -1.85
C ILE A 296 15.20 6.22 -0.32
N ARG A 297 14.04 6.21 0.34
CA ARG A 297 13.98 6.09 1.81
C ARG A 297 14.74 4.84 2.27
N PRO A 298 15.60 4.94 3.31
CA PRO A 298 16.48 3.85 3.72
C PRO A 298 15.73 2.60 4.22
N TYR A 299 14.48 2.75 4.64
CA TYR A 299 13.61 1.64 5.04
C TYR A 299 12.93 0.92 3.85
N ASN A 300 13.02 1.43 2.62
CA ASN A 300 12.45 0.80 1.42
C ASN A 300 13.41 -0.24 0.82
N LEU A 301 13.73 -1.27 1.60
CA LEU A 301 14.78 -2.24 1.28
C LEU A 301 14.51 -3.00 -0.03
N GLU A 302 13.26 -3.36 -0.30
CA GLU A 302 12.85 -4.09 -1.50
C GLU A 302 13.15 -3.27 -2.76
N LYS A 303 12.85 -1.97 -2.75
CA LYS A 303 13.12 -1.05 -3.87
C LYS A 303 14.60 -0.81 -4.07
N ILE A 304 15.36 -0.65 -2.98
CA ILE A 304 16.82 -0.54 -3.01
C ILE A 304 17.43 -1.78 -3.67
N ASN A 305 16.97 -2.98 -3.27
CA ASN A 305 17.45 -4.23 -3.84
C ASN A 305 17.08 -4.41 -5.31
N ILE A 306 15.85 -4.04 -5.71
CA ILE A 306 15.44 -4.06 -7.11
C ILE A 306 16.36 -3.20 -7.97
N LEU A 307 16.62 -1.96 -7.54
CA LEU A 307 17.45 -1.05 -8.33
C LEU A 307 18.91 -1.51 -8.38
N ARG A 308 19.46 -2.06 -7.29
CA ARG A 308 20.81 -2.65 -7.27
C ARG A 308 20.92 -3.79 -8.28
N ASN A 309 20.01 -4.77 -8.20
CA ASN A 309 20.02 -5.92 -9.09
C ASN A 309 19.85 -5.51 -10.55
N LEU A 310 18.97 -4.55 -10.84
CA LEU A 310 18.80 -4.02 -12.19
C LEU A 310 20.06 -3.33 -12.69
N ASN A 311 20.68 -2.49 -11.88
CA ASN A 311 21.90 -1.77 -12.25
C ASN A 311 23.07 -2.73 -12.51
N ASP A 312 23.23 -3.75 -11.67
CA ASP A 312 24.24 -4.78 -11.84
C ASP A 312 24.00 -5.57 -13.14
N ALA A 313 22.75 -5.94 -13.43
CA ALA A 313 22.39 -6.61 -14.68
C ALA A 313 22.64 -5.71 -15.91
N ILE A 314 22.29 -4.42 -15.86
CA ILE A 314 22.55 -3.50 -16.98
C ILE A 314 24.05 -3.42 -17.30
N LYS A 315 24.90 -3.41 -16.26
CA LYS A 315 26.36 -3.39 -16.40
C LYS A 315 26.93 -4.71 -16.89
N GLU A 316 26.53 -5.83 -16.28
CA GLU A 316 27.05 -7.17 -16.60
C GLU A 316 26.74 -7.59 -18.04
N TYR A 317 25.56 -7.25 -18.54
CA TYR A 317 25.10 -7.63 -19.87
C TYR A 317 25.29 -6.53 -20.92
N GLU A 318 26.02 -5.45 -20.60
CA GLU A 318 26.33 -4.31 -21.50
C GLU A 318 25.06 -3.77 -22.20
N ILE A 319 23.95 -3.68 -21.46
CA ILE A 319 22.65 -3.22 -21.99
C ILE A 319 22.68 -1.71 -22.26
N ALA A 320 23.47 -0.98 -21.49
CA ALA A 320 23.70 0.46 -21.57
C ALA A 320 25.21 0.72 -21.61
N CYS A 321 25.64 1.77 -22.30
CA CYS A 321 27.05 2.11 -22.50
C CYS A 321 27.54 3.16 -21.52
#